data_AF-A0A5N5EPE0-F1
#
_entry.id   AF-A0A5N5EPE0-F1
#
_cell.length_a   1.000
_cell.length_b   1.000
_cell.length_c   1.000
_cell.angle_alpha   90.00
_cell.angle_beta   90.00
_cell.angle_gamma   90.00
#
_symmetry.space_group_name_H-M   'P 1'
#
loop_
_entity.id
_entity.type
_entity.pdbx_description
1 polymer ?
#
loop_
_entity_poly.entity_id
_entity_poly.type
_entity_poly.pdbx_seq_one_letter_code
_entity_poly.pdbx_strand_id
1 'polypeptide(L)'
;MRMKRVAVTVGAACLLVSGCGGGGDGASDKAAAPAPSLLPQKLTPPEGKVPEYPEAPDGLPFTEIVAHELERKTLSLANATGKPAGKCPDEVSSKAGTQVTCTVFFKGVDVGWNVTIGDKGWSDSAVEYQAVPQTGLLTREGVARIIFGNNHEIDYALCNDIPEAMAVPFGETTYECEEVWKGKEPTGYNQKVHLTDVGPRVY
;
A
#
# COMPACT_ATOMS: atom_id res chain seq x y z
N MET A 1 -56.01 -1.37 18.52
CA MET A 1 -56.80 -0.41 17.73
C MET A 1 -56.44 -0.58 16.26
N ARG A 2 -57.44 -1.01 15.46
CA ARG A 2 -57.63 -0.93 14.00
C ARG A 2 -56.42 -1.03 13.04
N MET A 3 -56.34 -2.24 12.49
CA MET A 3 -55.87 -2.65 11.17
C MET A 3 -56.50 -1.82 10.03
N LYS A 4 -55.74 -1.51 8.97
CA LYS A 4 -56.29 -1.10 7.66
C LYS A 4 -55.73 -2.00 6.56
N ARG A 5 -56.59 -2.89 6.07
CA ARG A 5 -56.53 -3.56 4.76
C ARG A 5 -57.50 -2.82 3.83
N VAL A 6 -57.11 -2.55 2.58
CA VAL A 6 -58.02 -2.33 1.42
C VAL A 6 -57.21 -2.67 0.14
N ALA A 7 -57.40 -3.86 -0.44
CA ALA A 7 -58.21 -4.18 -1.65
C ALA A 7 -57.55 -3.71 -2.96
N VAL A 8 -56.97 -4.60 -3.78
CA VAL A 8 -57.60 -5.48 -4.79
C VAL A 8 -58.42 -4.70 -5.83
N THR A 9 -57.87 -4.60 -7.04
CA THR A 9 -58.65 -4.48 -8.28
C THR A 9 -58.11 -5.48 -9.29
N VAL A 10 -58.95 -6.47 -9.55
CA VAL A 10 -58.88 -7.43 -10.65
C VAL A 10 -59.29 -6.71 -11.94
N GLY A 11 -58.53 -6.91 -13.02
CA GLY A 11 -58.93 -6.59 -14.38
C GLY A 11 -58.39 -7.68 -15.30
N ALA A 12 -59.28 -8.56 -15.76
CA ALA A 12 -59.03 -9.61 -16.73
C ALA A 12 -59.80 -9.31 -18.03
N ALA A 13 -59.39 -9.97 -19.12
CA ALA A 13 -59.91 -9.98 -20.50
C ALA A 13 -59.47 -8.78 -21.37
N CYS A 14 -59.05 -8.91 -22.63
CA CYS A 14 -58.81 -9.98 -23.61
C CYS A 14 -57.81 -9.35 -24.63
N LEU A 15 -56.96 -10.07 -25.36
CA LEU A 15 -57.28 -10.70 -26.64
C LEU A 15 -56.02 -11.43 -27.15
N LEU A 16 -56.20 -12.66 -27.60
CA LEU A 16 -55.22 -13.37 -28.43
C LEU A 16 -55.20 -12.73 -29.82
N VAL A 17 -54.03 -12.29 -30.27
CA VAL A 17 -53.74 -12.14 -31.71
C VAL A 17 -52.58 -13.07 -32.03
N SER A 18 -52.93 -14.19 -32.65
CA SER A 18 -52.00 -14.98 -33.46
C SER A 18 -51.60 -14.15 -34.68
N GLY A 19 -50.40 -13.58 -34.65
CA GLY A 19 -49.77 -12.93 -35.78
C GLY A 19 -48.41 -13.56 -36.04
N CYS A 20 -48.33 -14.43 -37.04
CA CYS A 20 -47.08 -14.81 -37.69
C CYS A 20 -46.73 -13.65 -38.66
N GLY A 21 -45.67 -12.91 -38.38
CA GLY A 21 -45.20 -11.80 -39.21
C GLY A 21 -43.83 -11.36 -38.72
N GLY A 22 -42.83 -11.54 -39.58
CA GLY A 22 -41.42 -11.36 -39.24
C GLY A 22 -40.96 -9.90 -39.13
N GLY A 23 -39.71 -9.76 -38.67
CA GLY A 23 -38.87 -8.57 -38.82
C GLY A 23 -39.15 -7.46 -37.81
N GLY A 24 -38.21 -7.25 -36.89
CA GLY A 24 -38.25 -6.09 -35.99
C GLY A 24 -37.26 -6.22 -34.85
N ASP A 25 -36.01 -5.90 -35.13
CA ASP A 25 -34.94 -5.70 -34.16
C ASP A 25 -35.40 -4.79 -33.01
N GLY A 26 -35.33 -5.33 -31.81
CA GLY A 26 -35.60 -4.63 -30.56
C GLY A 26 -34.54 -4.97 -29.52
N ALA A 27 -33.27 -4.96 -29.94
CA ALA A 27 -32.15 -4.94 -29.00
C ALA A 27 -32.31 -3.67 -28.17
N SER A 28 -32.65 -3.84 -26.89
CA SER A 28 -32.60 -2.76 -25.93
C SER A 28 -31.13 -2.36 -25.81
N ASP A 29 -30.75 -1.29 -26.51
CA ASP A 29 -29.46 -0.63 -26.40
C ASP A 29 -29.34 -0.05 -24.97
N LYS A 30 -29.00 -0.91 -24.01
CA LYS A 30 -28.31 -0.47 -22.81
C LYS A 30 -26.98 0.10 -23.31
N ALA A 31 -26.85 1.41 -23.22
CA ALA A 31 -25.58 2.09 -23.44
C ALA A 31 -24.49 1.31 -22.70
N ALA A 32 -23.47 0.86 -23.45
CA ALA A 32 -22.32 0.22 -22.86
C ALA A 32 -21.78 1.14 -21.76
N ALA A 33 -21.53 0.56 -20.57
CA ALA A 33 -20.84 1.30 -19.53
C ALA A 33 -19.53 1.86 -20.13
N PRO A 34 -19.12 3.09 -19.77
CA PRO A 34 -17.83 3.62 -20.21
C PRO A 34 -16.75 2.58 -19.93
N ALA A 35 -15.88 2.34 -20.92
CA ALA A 35 -14.71 1.50 -20.70
C ALA A 35 -13.96 2.03 -19.47
N PRO A 36 -13.53 1.16 -18.54
CA PRO A 36 -12.74 1.59 -17.40
C PRO A 36 -11.54 2.42 -17.88
N SER A 37 -11.36 3.62 -17.31
CA SER A 37 -10.19 4.42 -17.65
C SER A 37 -8.95 3.73 -17.09
N LEU A 38 -8.07 3.28 -17.99
CA LEU A 38 -6.82 2.64 -17.60
C LEU A 38 -5.96 3.60 -16.80
N LEU A 39 -5.29 3.06 -15.78
CA LEU A 39 -4.39 3.83 -14.95
C LEU A 39 -3.10 4.18 -15.73
N PRO A 40 -2.57 5.42 -15.59
CA PRO A 40 -1.57 5.95 -16.53
C PRO A 40 -0.13 5.46 -16.29
N GLN A 41 0.22 5.05 -15.08
CA GLN A 41 1.60 4.73 -14.71
C GLN A 41 1.87 3.23 -14.84
N LYS A 42 2.63 2.85 -15.87
CA LYS A 42 3.09 1.46 -16.02
C LYS A 42 4.27 1.17 -15.08
N LEU A 43 4.13 0.16 -14.24
CA LEU A 43 5.20 -0.43 -13.44
C LEU A 43 5.66 -1.76 -14.04
N THR A 44 6.96 -2.00 -13.99
CA THR A 44 7.61 -3.25 -14.42
C THR A 44 8.39 -3.86 -13.26
N PRO A 45 8.77 -5.15 -13.34
CA PRO A 45 9.60 -5.78 -12.31
C PRO A 45 10.87 -4.94 -12.03
N PRO A 46 11.12 -4.56 -10.77
CA PRO A 46 12.33 -3.86 -10.41
C PRO A 46 13.57 -4.74 -10.61
N GLU A 47 14.68 -4.12 -11.01
CA GLU A 47 15.94 -4.84 -11.15
C GLU A 47 16.52 -5.23 -9.79
N GLY A 48 17.13 -6.43 -9.75
CA GLY A 48 17.84 -6.93 -8.58
C GLY A 48 16.99 -7.05 -7.31
N LYS A 49 17.67 -7.20 -6.17
CA LYS A 49 17.07 -7.18 -4.84
C LYS A 49 17.40 -5.84 -4.16
N VAL A 50 16.60 -5.46 -3.17
CA VAL A 50 17.01 -4.41 -2.24
C VAL A 50 18.27 -4.92 -1.52
N PRO A 51 19.40 -4.21 -1.58
CA PRO A 51 20.61 -4.66 -0.91
C PRO A 51 20.38 -4.68 0.60
N GLU A 52 21.01 -5.64 1.26
CA GLU A 52 21.07 -5.66 2.72
C GLU A 52 21.82 -4.41 3.20
N TYR A 53 21.27 -3.75 4.23
CA TYR A 53 21.94 -2.61 4.83
C TYR A 53 23.05 -3.13 5.75
N PRO A 54 24.29 -2.59 5.66
CA PRO A 54 25.40 -3.09 6.47
C PRO A 54 25.10 -2.95 7.96
N GLU A 55 25.74 -3.78 8.77
CA GLU A 55 25.74 -3.60 10.23
C GLU A 55 26.39 -2.27 10.61
N ALA A 56 25.99 -1.74 11.77
CA ALA A 56 26.60 -0.53 12.32
C ALA A 56 28.09 -0.81 12.60
N PRO A 57 29.01 0.09 12.23
CA PRO A 57 30.42 -0.02 12.61
C PRO A 57 30.61 -0.16 14.13
N ASP A 58 31.62 -0.92 14.53
CA ASP A 58 32.00 -1.06 15.93
C ASP A 58 32.40 0.29 16.55
N GLY A 59 32.01 0.52 17.81
CA GLY A 59 32.44 1.67 18.59
C GLY A 59 31.68 2.97 18.32
N LEU A 60 30.61 2.95 17.52
CA LEU A 60 29.74 4.11 17.36
C LEU A 60 29.04 4.48 18.68
N PRO A 61 28.78 5.78 18.93
CA PRO A 61 27.89 6.22 20.00
C PRO A 61 26.52 5.56 19.89
N PHE A 62 25.88 5.30 21.04
CA PHE A 62 24.56 4.65 21.09
C PHE A 62 23.52 5.32 20.18
N THR A 63 23.46 6.66 20.17
CA THR A 63 22.56 7.43 19.31
C THR A 63 22.80 7.18 17.82
N GLU A 64 24.07 7.02 17.41
CA GLU A 64 24.43 6.72 16.02
C GLU A 64 24.09 5.27 15.66
N ILE A 65 24.26 4.33 16.59
CA ILE A 65 23.79 2.94 16.42
C ILE A 65 22.27 2.92 16.20
N VAL A 66 21.50 3.62 17.03
CA VAL A 66 20.04 3.72 16.87
C VAL A 66 19.69 4.33 15.51
N ALA A 67 20.33 5.43 15.11
CA ALA A 67 20.08 6.05 13.81
C ALA A 67 20.37 5.10 12.63
N HIS A 68 21.50 4.38 12.67
CA HIS A 68 21.89 3.40 11.64
C HIS A 68 20.91 2.22 11.55
N GLU A 69 20.38 1.79 12.69
CA GLU A 69 19.35 0.77 12.74
C GLU A 69 18.01 1.23 12.17
N LEU A 70 17.64 2.49 12.40
CA LEU A 70 16.45 3.09 11.79
C LEU A 70 16.59 3.28 10.28
N GLU A 71 17.81 3.52 9.78
CA GLU A 71 18.12 3.51 8.36
C GLU A 71 17.80 2.15 7.72
N ARG A 72 18.26 1.05 8.35
CA ARG A 72 17.93 -0.32 7.92
C ARG A 72 16.43 -0.58 7.95
N LYS A 73 15.74 -0.22 9.04
CA LYS A 73 14.28 -0.36 9.16
C LYS A 73 13.54 0.47 8.11
N THR A 74 14.02 1.66 7.78
CA THR A 74 13.43 2.53 6.75
C THR A 74 13.56 1.92 5.36
N LEU A 75 14.71 1.30 5.02
CA LEU A 75 14.85 0.55 3.77
C LEU A 75 13.88 -0.63 3.68
N SER A 76 13.72 -1.36 4.79
CA SER A 76 12.74 -2.46 4.86
C SER A 76 11.31 -1.96 4.72
N LEU A 77 10.95 -0.87 5.41
CA LEU A 77 9.64 -0.21 5.31
C LEU A 77 9.35 0.29 3.89
N ALA A 78 10.35 0.90 3.25
CA ALA A 78 10.27 1.38 1.87
C ALA A 78 10.14 0.25 0.85
N ASN A 79 10.71 -0.92 1.17
CA ASN A 79 11.01 -2.01 0.25
C ASN A 79 11.59 -1.50 -1.07
N ALA A 80 12.58 -0.61 -0.99
CA ALA A 80 13.13 0.07 -2.16
C ALA A 80 14.64 0.29 -2.01
N THR A 81 15.35 0.31 -3.14
CA THR A 81 16.74 0.72 -3.19
C THR A 81 16.87 2.20 -2.86
N GLY A 82 17.99 2.58 -2.25
CA GLY A 82 18.30 3.98 -1.92
C GLY A 82 19.27 4.06 -0.75
N LYS A 83 19.66 5.28 -0.40
CA LYS A 83 20.52 5.54 0.75
C LYS A 83 19.73 6.32 1.81
N PRO A 84 19.24 5.66 2.87
CA PRO A 84 18.64 6.36 4.00
C PRO A 84 19.72 7.17 4.75
N ALA A 85 19.30 8.22 5.46
CA ALA A 85 20.15 9.01 6.33
C ALA A 85 19.40 9.33 7.63
N GLY A 86 19.77 8.64 8.71
CA GLY A 86 19.14 8.70 10.02
C GLY A 86 19.76 9.78 10.90
N LYS A 87 18.92 10.44 11.69
CA LYS A 87 19.31 11.39 12.73
C LYS A 87 18.42 11.20 13.94
N CYS A 88 19.05 11.16 15.10
CA CYS A 88 18.39 11.11 16.39
C CYS A 88 18.80 12.34 17.21
N PRO A 89 17.94 12.83 18.11
CA PRO A 89 18.30 13.91 19.04
C PRO A 89 19.45 13.51 19.98
N ASP A 90 20.16 14.47 20.56
CA ASP A 90 21.28 14.20 21.47
C ASP A 90 20.81 13.54 22.79
N GLU A 91 19.53 13.68 23.12
CA GLU A 91 18.91 13.13 24.33
C GLU A 91 18.65 11.62 24.26
N VAL A 92 18.92 10.98 23.11
CA VAL A 92 18.87 9.52 23.00
C VAL A 92 19.94 8.93 23.92
N SER A 93 19.48 8.34 25.02
CA SER A 93 20.33 7.69 26.01
C SER A 93 19.91 6.24 26.18
N SER A 94 20.81 5.40 26.65
CA SER A 94 20.53 4.00 27.00
C SER A 94 19.66 3.84 28.25
N LYS A 95 19.14 4.94 28.81
CA LYS A 95 18.30 4.92 30.01
C LYS A 95 16.90 4.40 29.65
N ALA A 96 16.48 3.36 30.35
CA ALA A 96 15.14 2.80 30.24
C ALA A 96 14.04 3.87 30.42
N GLY A 97 12.98 3.76 29.63
CA GLY A 97 11.86 4.70 29.59
C GLY A 97 12.12 5.98 28.77
N THR A 98 13.32 6.16 28.23
CA THR A 98 13.62 7.28 27.31
C THR A 98 12.78 7.13 26.06
N GLN A 99 12.05 8.19 25.70
CA GLN A 99 11.23 8.27 24.50
C GLN A 99 11.69 9.46 23.67
N VAL A 100 11.98 9.20 22.41
CA VAL A 100 12.56 10.18 21.48
C VAL A 100 12.00 9.95 20.09
N THR A 101 11.96 11.01 19.30
CA THR A 101 11.65 10.92 17.87
C THR A 101 12.93 11.08 17.08
N CYS A 102 13.30 10.04 16.34
CA CYS A 102 14.36 10.10 15.34
C CYS A 102 13.74 10.32 13.96
N THR A 103 14.50 10.87 13.03
CA THR A 103 14.07 11.10 11.65
C THR A 103 15.05 10.41 10.70
N VAL A 104 14.52 9.72 9.70
CA VAL A 104 15.32 9.14 8.61
C VAL A 104 14.90 9.79 7.30
N PHE A 105 15.84 10.44 6.63
CA PHE A 105 15.63 10.97 5.29
C PHE A 105 15.80 9.86 4.25
N PHE A 106 14.82 9.69 3.36
CA PHE A 106 14.86 8.72 2.28
C PHE A 106 14.12 9.25 1.05
N LYS A 107 14.80 9.33 -0.10
CA LYS A 107 14.23 9.76 -1.40
C LYS A 107 13.37 11.04 -1.30
N GLY A 108 13.87 12.06 -0.59
CA GLY A 108 13.17 13.34 -0.48
C GLY A 108 12.11 13.41 0.63
N VAL A 109 11.96 12.36 1.44
CA VAL A 109 10.96 12.25 2.49
C VAL A 109 11.62 12.07 3.85
N ASP A 110 11.18 12.84 4.84
CA ASP A 110 11.53 12.62 6.24
C ASP A 110 10.56 11.62 6.87
N VAL A 111 11.10 10.51 7.37
CA VAL A 111 10.36 9.43 8.04
C VAL A 111 10.60 9.54 9.53
N GLY A 112 9.56 9.93 10.28
CA GLY A 112 9.60 10.00 11.74
C GLY A 112 9.48 8.61 12.37
N TRP A 113 10.32 8.33 13.36
CA TRP A 113 10.33 7.10 14.14
C TRP A 113 10.21 7.41 15.62
N ASN A 114 9.19 6.87 16.27
CA ASN A 114 9.07 6.89 17.71
C ASN A 114 9.93 5.77 18.29
N VAL A 115 10.97 6.15 19.03
CA VAL A 115 11.89 5.24 19.69
C VAL A 115 11.62 5.25 21.19
N THR A 116 11.40 4.06 21.75
CA THR A 116 11.28 3.85 23.19
C THR A 116 12.38 2.91 23.65
N ILE A 117 13.24 3.40 24.54
CA ILE A 117 14.31 2.61 25.14
C ILE A 117 13.70 1.78 26.28
N GLY A 118 13.81 0.46 26.17
CA GLY A 118 13.31 -0.50 27.14
C GLY A 118 14.27 -0.68 28.32
N ASP A 119 13.94 -1.63 29.18
CA ASP A 119 14.83 -2.09 30.23
C ASP A 119 16.07 -2.80 29.64
N LYS A 120 17.05 -3.09 30.49
CA LYS A 120 18.20 -3.93 30.10
C LYS A 120 17.69 -5.26 29.58
N GLY A 121 18.21 -5.66 28.42
CA GLY A 121 17.86 -6.92 27.77
C GLY A 121 18.48 -8.13 28.45
N TRP A 122 18.73 -9.17 27.66
CA TRP A 122 19.30 -10.45 28.12
C TRP A 122 20.66 -10.38 28.83
N SER A 123 21.35 -9.24 28.80
CA SER A 123 22.58 -8.99 29.55
C SER A 123 22.59 -7.57 30.13
N ASP A 124 23.43 -7.36 31.15
CA ASP A 124 23.57 -6.06 31.81
C ASP A 124 24.03 -4.91 30.90
N SER A 125 24.56 -5.25 29.72
CA SER A 125 25.05 -4.33 28.69
C SER A 125 24.16 -4.27 27.44
N ALA A 126 23.17 -5.14 27.31
CA ALA A 126 22.22 -5.10 26.21
C ALA A 126 21.13 -4.06 26.50
N VAL A 127 20.98 -3.09 25.60
CA VAL A 127 19.89 -2.12 25.64
C VAL A 127 18.87 -2.52 24.59
N GLU A 128 17.68 -2.91 25.02
CA GLU A 128 16.58 -3.17 24.11
C GLU A 128 15.84 -1.86 23.81
N TYR A 129 15.38 -1.69 22.58
CA TYR A 129 14.52 -0.57 22.22
C TYR A 129 13.46 -1.01 21.21
N GLN A 130 12.33 -0.32 21.27
CA GLN A 130 11.27 -0.42 20.28
C GLN A 130 11.31 0.81 19.39
N ALA A 131 11.17 0.61 18.08
CA ALA A 131 11.06 1.68 17.10
C ALA A 131 9.84 1.45 16.22
N VAL A 132 8.92 2.42 16.21
CA VAL A 132 7.67 2.37 15.43
C VAL A 132 7.64 3.58 14.50
N PRO A 133 7.40 3.41 13.20
CA PRO A 133 7.30 4.56 12.29
C PRO A 133 6.02 5.34 12.59
N GLN A 134 6.05 6.66 12.43
CA GLN A 134 4.89 7.53 12.64
C GLN A 134 3.89 7.45 11.49
N THR A 135 4.37 7.08 10.30
CA THR A 135 3.61 6.99 9.05
C THR A 135 4.07 5.77 8.25
N GLY A 136 3.24 5.32 7.32
CA GLY A 136 3.70 4.44 6.26
C GLY A 136 4.63 5.19 5.31
N LEU A 137 5.51 4.45 4.63
CA LEU A 137 6.35 4.98 3.56
C LEU A 137 5.94 4.32 2.24
N LEU A 138 5.22 5.08 1.41
CA LEU A 138 4.89 4.66 0.05
C LEU A 138 6.09 4.93 -0.85
N THR A 139 6.54 3.92 -1.58
CA THR A 139 7.51 4.13 -2.67
C THR A 139 7.03 3.42 -3.92
N ARG A 140 7.22 4.03 -5.09
CA ARG A 140 6.87 3.41 -6.37
C ARG A 140 7.56 2.06 -6.56
N GLU A 141 8.84 1.99 -6.19
CA GLU A 141 9.63 0.77 -6.28
C GLU A 141 9.11 -0.30 -5.30
N GLY A 142 8.77 0.07 -4.07
CA GLY A 142 8.25 -0.87 -3.06
C GLY A 142 6.90 -1.46 -3.44
N VAL A 143 6.02 -0.66 -4.06
CA VAL A 143 4.76 -1.16 -4.63
C VAL A 143 5.05 -2.16 -5.75
N ALA A 144 5.94 -1.84 -6.70
CA ALA A 144 6.32 -2.76 -7.75
C ALA A 144 6.89 -4.07 -7.18
N ARG A 145 7.84 -4.00 -6.22
CA ARG A 145 8.45 -5.19 -5.61
C ARG A 145 7.42 -6.08 -4.91
N ILE A 146 6.38 -5.52 -4.30
CA ILE A 146 5.30 -6.31 -3.68
C ILE A 146 4.45 -6.99 -4.74
N ILE A 147 4.02 -6.27 -5.78
CA ILE A 147 3.20 -6.83 -6.86
C ILE A 147 3.93 -8.00 -7.54
N PHE A 148 5.14 -7.76 -8.05
CA PHE A 148 5.91 -8.77 -8.77
C PHE A 148 6.51 -9.84 -7.85
N GLY A 149 6.66 -9.55 -6.55
CA GLY A 149 7.11 -10.53 -5.55
C GLY A 149 6.03 -11.53 -5.15
N ASN A 150 4.76 -11.11 -5.17
CA ASN A 150 3.61 -11.96 -4.85
C ASN A 150 3.17 -12.81 -6.05
N ASN A 151 3.40 -12.34 -7.28
CA ASN A 151 2.89 -12.98 -8.48
C ASN A 151 3.86 -12.87 -9.66
N HIS A 152 4.38 -14.02 -10.10
CA HIS A 152 5.39 -14.14 -11.16
C HIS A 152 4.79 -14.25 -12.57
N GLU A 153 3.46 -14.32 -12.68
CA GLU A 153 2.72 -14.40 -13.96
C GLU A 153 2.23 -13.02 -14.45
N ILE A 154 2.47 -11.97 -13.68
CA ILE A 154 2.25 -10.57 -14.09
C ILE A 154 3.31 -10.17 -15.11
N ASP A 155 2.89 -9.47 -16.16
CA ASP A 155 3.79 -8.83 -17.14
C ASP A 155 4.11 -7.39 -16.73
N TYR A 156 3.09 -6.63 -16.32
CA TYR A 156 3.22 -5.28 -15.80
C TYR A 156 2.05 -4.94 -14.87
N ALA A 157 2.16 -3.82 -14.15
CA ALA A 157 1.04 -3.22 -13.44
C ALA A 157 0.73 -1.84 -13.99
N LEU A 158 -0.53 -1.44 -13.98
CA LEU A 158 -0.96 -0.07 -14.27
C LEU A 158 -1.42 0.55 -12.96
N CYS A 159 -0.76 1.62 -12.52
CA CYS A 159 -1.09 2.32 -11.29
C CYS A 159 -1.48 3.77 -11.56
N ASN A 160 -2.21 4.40 -10.64
CA ASN A 160 -2.29 5.85 -10.65
C ASN A 160 -0.93 6.45 -10.26
N ASP A 161 -0.74 7.76 -10.40
CA ASP A 161 0.56 8.44 -10.33
C ASP A 161 1.28 8.32 -8.97
N ILE A 162 1.79 7.12 -8.64
CA ILE A 162 2.51 6.85 -7.40
C ILE A 162 3.80 7.70 -7.43
N PRO A 163 4.03 8.52 -6.40
CA PRO A 163 5.24 9.33 -6.29
C PRO A 163 6.47 8.44 -6.10
N GLU A 164 7.66 9.00 -6.29
CA GLU A 164 8.89 8.25 -6.04
C GLU A 164 8.95 7.72 -4.59
N ALA A 165 8.69 8.61 -3.63
CA ALA A 165 8.47 8.30 -2.23
C ALA A 165 7.52 9.32 -1.60
N MET A 166 6.73 8.88 -0.60
CA MET A 166 5.86 9.76 0.19
C MET A 166 5.56 9.13 1.56
N ALA A 167 5.55 9.95 2.61
CA ALA A 167 5.01 9.58 3.91
C ALA A 167 3.50 9.76 3.90
N VAL A 168 2.77 8.73 4.31
CA VAL A 168 1.29 8.74 4.30
C VAL A 168 0.77 7.96 5.50
N PRO A 169 -0.45 8.24 6.00
CA PRO A 169 -1.04 7.50 7.10
C PRO A 169 -1.10 5.98 6.84
N PHE A 170 -1.03 5.19 7.90
CA PHE A 170 -1.25 3.75 7.81
C PHE A 170 -2.68 3.43 7.34
N GLY A 171 -2.84 2.26 6.72
CA GLY A 171 -4.11 1.78 6.20
C GLY A 171 -4.22 1.93 4.69
N GLU A 172 -5.46 2.04 4.23
CA GLU A 172 -5.80 2.19 2.81
C GLU A 172 -5.35 3.56 2.27
N THR A 173 -4.72 3.57 1.10
CA THR A 173 -4.34 4.80 0.41
C THR A 173 -5.29 5.13 -0.74
N THR A 174 -5.10 6.31 -1.33
CA THR A 174 -5.75 6.68 -2.60
C THR A 174 -5.05 6.10 -3.83
N TYR A 175 -3.96 5.34 -3.65
CA TYR A 175 -3.22 4.74 -4.74
C TYR A 175 -3.78 3.36 -5.06
N GLU A 176 -3.88 3.09 -6.35
CA GLU A 176 -4.45 1.87 -6.89
C GLU A 176 -3.56 1.34 -8.00
N CYS A 177 -3.54 0.02 -8.14
CA CYS A 177 -2.83 -0.68 -9.20
C CYS A 177 -3.69 -1.81 -9.74
N GLU A 178 -3.64 -2.01 -11.05
CA GLU A 178 -4.13 -3.20 -11.73
C GLU A 178 -2.94 -4.09 -12.08
N GLU A 179 -3.00 -5.37 -11.67
CA GLU A 179 -2.08 -6.40 -12.12
C GLU A 179 -2.48 -6.91 -13.51
N VAL A 180 -1.58 -6.77 -14.51
CA VAL A 180 -1.83 -7.26 -15.87
C VAL A 180 -1.05 -8.54 -16.12
N TRP A 181 -1.79 -9.64 -16.24
CA TRP A 181 -1.25 -10.98 -16.45
C TRP A 181 -0.67 -11.14 -17.86
N LYS A 182 0.35 -12.01 -17.98
CA LYS A 182 1.00 -12.32 -19.26
C LYS A 182 -0.01 -12.69 -20.36
N GLY A 183 0.06 -11.97 -21.47
CA GLY A 183 -0.82 -12.19 -22.64
C GLY A 183 -2.27 -11.75 -22.44
N LYS A 184 -2.57 -10.97 -21.39
CA LYS A 184 -3.89 -10.38 -21.16
C LYS A 184 -3.87 -8.86 -21.38
N GLU A 185 -5.03 -8.34 -21.75
CA GLU A 185 -5.28 -6.90 -21.77
C GLU A 185 -5.72 -6.42 -20.38
N PRO A 186 -5.43 -5.16 -20.02
CA PRO A 186 -5.94 -4.58 -18.78
C PRO A 186 -7.46 -4.48 -18.83
N THR A 187 -8.07 -4.75 -17.69
CA THR A 187 -9.51 -4.81 -17.44
C THR A 187 -10.03 -3.59 -16.67
N GLY A 188 -9.14 -2.79 -16.08
CA GLY A 188 -9.47 -1.69 -15.18
C GLY A 188 -9.95 -2.13 -13.80
N TYR A 189 -9.70 -3.38 -13.41
CA TYR A 189 -9.94 -3.85 -12.05
C TYR A 189 -8.73 -3.50 -11.18
N ASN A 190 -8.86 -2.40 -10.43
CA ASN A 190 -7.78 -1.89 -9.61
C ASN A 190 -7.88 -2.40 -8.17
N GLN A 191 -6.74 -2.73 -7.58
CA GLN A 191 -6.57 -3.03 -6.16
C GLN A 191 -5.93 -1.85 -5.46
N LYS A 192 -6.27 -1.65 -4.18
CA LYS A 192 -5.73 -0.54 -3.42
C LYS A 192 -4.38 -0.87 -2.83
N VAL A 193 -3.52 0.15 -2.76
CA VAL A 193 -2.28 0.06 -2.00
C VAL A 193 -2.60 0.37 -0.54
N HIS A 194 -2.22 -0.54 0.33
CA HIS A 194 -2.31 -0.42 1.78
C HIS A 194 -0.91 -0.26 2.37
N LEU A 195 -0.79 0.53 3.43
CA LEU A 195 0.47 0.72 4.14
C LEU A 195 0.37 0.25 5.57
N THR A 196 1.41 -0.45 5.98
CA THR A 196 1.57 -0.99 7.33
C THR A 196 2.86 -0.46 7.94
N ASP A 197 3.07 -0.73 9.22
CA ASP A 197 4.34 -0.48 9.92
C ASP A 197 5.50 -1.35 9.43
N VAL A 198 5.22 -2.33 8.56
CA VAL A 198 6.20 -3.20 7.89
C VAL A 198 6.24 -3.01 6.36
N GLY A 199 5.61 -1.94 5.85
CA GLY A 199 5.71 -1.52 4.45
C GLY A 199 4.43 -1.69 3.63
N PRO A 200 4.52 -1.54 2.29
CA PRO A 200 3.35 -1.60 1.41
C PRO A 200 2.79 -3.01 1.22
N ARG A 201 1.49 -3.06 0.93
CA ARG A 201 0.69 -4.23 0.55
C ARG A 201 -0.27 -3.83 -0.56
N VAL A 202 -0.60 -4.77 -1.45
CA VAL A 202 -1.59 -4.57 -2.52
C VAL A 202 -2.54 -5.77 -2.45
N TYR A 203 -3.82 -5.53 -2.17
CA TYR A 203 -4.87 -6.55 -2.18
C TYR A 203 -6.25 -5.91 -2.35
#